data_AF-A0AAF5DEN0-F1
#
_entry.id   AF-A0AAF5DEN0-F1
#
_cell.length_a   1.000
_cell.length_b   1.000
_cell.length_c   1.000
_cell.angle_alpha   90.00
_cell.angle_beta   90.00
_cell.angle_gamma   90.00
#
_symmetry.space_group_name_H-M   'P 1'
#
loop_
_entity.id
_entity.type
_entity.pdbx_description
1 polymer ?
#
loop_
_entity_poly.entity_id
_entity_poly.type
_entity_poly.pdbx_seq_one_letter_code
_entity_poly.pdbx_strand_id
1 'polypeptide(L)'
;LTMNTKIIICFFIIILSNLGYKIHGLMCDTLQKYDKQGLRVRRTPVIDNSCKLCSYIYLNISQQNFHGYILDCLPTTLNFINKYFHNFDIKKFEDNCEFVFKDNEIYCQDLIKSGNNFNESSKICCCKESYCTRKYFNLD
;
A
#
# COMPACT_ATOMS: atom_id res chain seq x y z
N LEU A 1 -28.36 -42.07 14.71
CA LEU A 1 -27.06 -41.37 14.83
C LEU A 1 -26.53 -40.76 13.52
N THR A 2 -27.06 -41.09 12.34
CA THR A 2 -26.46 -40.73 11.04
C THR A 2 -26.74 -39.30 10.54
N MET A 3 -27.84 -38.65 10.97
CA MET A 3 -28.17 -37.28 10.55
C MET A 3 -27.23 -36.21 11.15
N ASN A 4 -26.81 -36.36 12.41
CA ASN A 4 -25.92 -35.39 13.05
C ASN A 4 -24.53 -35.36 12.41
N THR A 5 -23.99 -36.50 12.00
CA THR A 5 -22.66 -36.56 11.38
C THR A 5 -22.61 -35.81 10.05
N LYS A 6 -23.65 -35.90 9.22
CA LYS A 6 -23.71 -35.18 7.93
C LYS A 6 -23.73 -33.66 8.11
N ILE A 7 -24.53 -33.16 9.07
CA ILE A 7 -24.62 -31.73 9.37
C ILE A 7 -23.26 -31.21 9.86
N ILE A 8 -22.61 -31.93 10.77
CA ILE A 8 -21.28 -31.56 11.28
C ILE A 8 -20.25 -31.50 10.15
N ILE A 9 -20.23 -32.49 9.25
CA ILE A 9 -19.31 -32.51 8.10
C ILE A 9 -19.56 -31.30 7.17
N CYS A 10 -20.82 -30.98 6.87
CA CYS A 10 -21.15 -29.79 6.07
C CYS A 10 -20.67 -28.49 6.74
N PHE A 11 -20.85 -28.35 8.06
CA PHE A 11 -20.32 -27.20 8.80
C PHE A 11 -18.79 -27.13 8.72
N PHE A 12 -18.08 -28.24 8.90
CA PHE A 12 -16.63 -28.27 8.75
C PHE A 12 -16.18 -27.89 7.34
N ILE A 13 -16.85 -28.38 6.30
CA ILE A 13 -16.54 -28.02 4.90
C ILE A 13 -16.77 -26.53 4.67
N ILE A 14 -17.89 -25.97 5.16
CA ILE A 14 -18.20 -24.54 5.02
C ILE A 14 -17.19 -23.67 5.79
N ILE A 15 -16.78 -24.08 7.00
CA ILE A 15 -15.77 -23.35 7.79
C ILE A 15 -14.42 -23.41 7.08
N LEU A 16 -13.99 -24.58 6.60
CA LEU A 16 -12.74 -24.76 5.87
C LEU A 16 -12.73 -24.00 4.54
N SER A 17 -13.84 -23.99 3.80
CA SER A 17 -13.93 -23.24 2.54
C SER A 17 -13.91 -21.73 2.78
N ASN A 18 -14.57 -21.24 3.85
CA ASN A 18 -14.52 -19.82 4.21
C ASN A 18 -13.16 -19.40 4.79
N LEU A 19 -12.45 -20.29 5.48
CA LEU A 19 -11.06 -20.04 5.88
C LEU A 19 -10.13 -20.04 4.67
N GLY A 20 -10.30 -20.98 3.73
CA GLY A 20 -9.43 -21.13 2.56
C GLY A 20 -9.54 -19.97 1.57
N TYR A 21 -10.73 -19.38 1.40
CA TYR A 21 -10.95 -18.32 0.40
C TYR A 21 -10.34 -16.96 0.78
N LYS A 22 -10.05 -16.72 2.06
CA LYS A 22 -9.61 -15.39 2.54
C LYS A 22 -8.12 -15.11 2.41
N ILE A 23 -7.28 -16.05 1.96
CA ILE A 23 -5.83 -15.98 2.26
C ILE A 23 -4.97 -15.56 1.06
N HIS A 24 -5.51 -15.36 -0.14
CA HIS A 24 -4.68 -14.84 -1.23
C HIS A 24 -4.69 -13.30 -1.22
N GLY A 25 -3.88 -12.73 -0.32
CA GLY A 25 -3.45 -11.35 -0.42
C GLY A 25 -2.58 -11.14 -1.67
N LEU A 26 -2.51 -9.89 -2.13
CA LEU A 26 -1.57 -9.48 -3.16
C LEU A 26 -0.14 -9.61 -2.64
N MET A 27 0.77 -9.94 -3.54
CA MET A 27 2.20 -9.92 -3.27
C MET A 27 2.73 -8.52 -3.58
N CYS A 28 2.99 -7.72 -2.56
CA CYS A 28 3.54 -6.37 -2.72
C CYS A 28 4.99 -6.33 -2.30
N ASP A 29 5.78 -5.51 -2.99
CA ASP A 29 7.15 -5.25 -2.56
C ASP A 29 7.14 -4.31 -1.35
N THR A 30 7.89 -4.68 -0.31
CA THR A 30 8.18 -3.81 0.83
C THR A 30 9.63 -3.34 0.71
N LEU A 31 9.81 -2.04 0.44
CA LEU A 31 11.11 -1.42 0.27
C LEU A 31 11.07 0.01 0.80
N GLN A 32 12.10 0.40 1.53
CA GLN A 32 12.28 1.77 1.98
C GLN A 32 13.67 2.24 1.56
N LYS A 33 13.72 3.32 0.78
CA LYS A 33 14.95 3.98 0.38
C LYS A 33 14.74 5.49 0.43
N TYR A 34 15.18 6.11 1.51
CA TYR A 34 15.04 7.55 1.68
C TYR A 34 16.12 8.14 2.56
N ASP A 35 16.40 9.42 2.34
CA ASP A 35 17.21 10.27 3.19
C ASP A 35 16.25 11.12 4.03
N LYS A 36 16.47 11.16 5.34
CA LYS A 36 15.70 12.00 6.27
C LYS A 36 16.66 12.67 7.26
N GLN A 37 16.71 14.01 7.24
CA GLN A 37 17.57 14.78 8.16
C GLN A 37 19.04 14.31 8.16
N GLY A 38 19.55 13.93 6.98
CA GLY A 38 20.91 13.41 6.81
C GLY A 38 21.10 11.92 7.14
N LEU A 39 20.08 11.25 7.69
CA LEU A 39 20.10 9.80 7.89
C LEU A 39 19.58 9.10 6.63
N ARG A 40 20.43 8.24 6.06
CA ARG A 40 20.07 7.39 4.94
C ARG A 40 19.45 6.09 5.44
N VAL A 41 18.23 5.81 5.03
CA VAL A 41 17.52 4.55 5.30
C VAL A 41 17.46 3.75 4.01
N ARG A 42 18.00 2.52 4.04
CA ARG A 42 17.86 1.53 2.97
C ARG A 42 17.54 0.18 3.60
N ARG A 43 16.31 -0.29 3.41
CA ARG A 43 15.90 -1.63 3.86
C ARG A 43 16.08 -2.65 2.74
N THR A 44 16.43 -3.87 3.11
CA THR A 44 16.41 -5.01 2.19
C THR A 44 14.99 -5.21 1.68
N PRO A 45 14.75 -5.28 0.35
CA PRO A 45 13.43 -5.56 -0.19
C PRO A 45 12.91 -6.91 0.30
N VAL A 46 11.64 -6.96 0.69
CA VAL A 46 10.92 -8.21 1.01
C VAL A 46 9.56 -8.22 0.31
N ILE A 47 8.91 -9.38 0.22
CA ILE A 47 7.56 -9.50 -0.34
C ILE A 47 6.58 -9.73 0.81
N ASP A 48 5.55 -8.90 0.90
CA ASP A 48 4.39 -9.12 1.76
C ASP A 48 3.27 -9.74 0.92
N ASN A 49 2.78 -10.90 1.33
CA ASN A 49 1.73 -11.67 0.64
C ASN A 49 0.33 -11.53 1.27
N SER A 50 0.16 -10.54 2.15
CA SER A 50 -1.07 -10.31 2.91
C SER A 50 -1.78 -9.01 2.51
N CYS A 51 -1.22 -8.24 1.58
CA CYS A 51 -1.76 -6.93 1.22
C CYS A 51 -3.09 -7.04 0.47
N LYS A 52 -4.04 -6.15 0.78
CA LYS A 52 -5.24 -5.94 -0.07
C LYS A 52 -4.90 -5.14 -1.34
N LEU A 53 -4.01 -4.17 -1.19
CA LEU A 53 -3.55 -3.24 -2.23
C LEU A 53 -2.06 -2.95 -2.01
N CYS A 54 -1.32 -2.84 -3.11
CA CYS A 54 0.07 -2.38 -3.06
C CYS A 54 0.12 -0.87 -3.23
N SER A 55 1.20 -0.27 -2.74
CA SER A 55 1.39 1.17 -2.79
C SER A 55 2.84 1.58 -2.98
N TYR A 56 3.00 2.75 -3.57
CA TYR A 56 4.25 3.48 -3.70
C TYR A 56 4.04 4.90 -3.24
N ILE A 57 5.00 5.44 -2.49
CA ILE A 57 5.07 6.87 -2.25
C ILE A 57 6.47 7.38 -2.56
N TYR A 58 6.54 8.41 -3.40
CA TYR A 58 7.70 9.28 -3.52
C TYR A 58 7.55 10.46 -2.57
N LEU A 59 8.59 10.71 -1.78
CA LEU A 59 8.65 11.75 -0.78
C LEU A 59 9.68 12.79 -1.20
N ASN A 60 9.25 14.05 -1.22
CA ASN A 60 10.09 15.21 -1.47
C ASN A 60 9.62 16.36 -0.56
N ILE A 61 10.08 16.32 0.69
CA ILE A 61 9.71 17.25 1.77
C ILE A 61 10.98 18.00 2.18
N SER A 62 11.30 19.06 1.43
CA SER A 62 12.52 19.87 1.60
C SER A 62 12.68 20.41 3.02
N GLN A 63 11.61 20.86 3.67
CA GLN A 63 11.67 21.37 5.05
C GLN A 63 12.20 20.37 6.07
N GLN A 64 12.03 19.07 5.79
CA GLN A 64 12.47 18.00 6.67
C GLN A 64 13.71 17.28 6.14
N ASN A 65 14.29 17.76 5.03
CA ASN A 65 15.30 17.04 4.25
C ASN A 65 14.88 15.58 4.05
N PHE A 66 13.61 15.36 3.66
CA PHE A 66 13.06 14.04 3.40
C PHE A 66 12.94 13.83 1.90
N HIS A 67 13.80 12.98 1.35
CA HIS A 67 13.77 12.63 -0.06
C HIS A 67 13.89 11.12 -0.25
N GLY A 68 13.05 10.53 -1.10
CA GLY A 68 13.15 9.12 -1.46
C GLY A 68 11.79 8.45 -1.61
N TYR A 69 11.70 7.16 -1.34
CA TYR A 69 10.47 6.42 -1.55
C TYR A 69 10.25 5.26 -0.58
N ILE A 70 8.98 4.88 -0.48
CA ILE A 70 8.49 3.72 0.25
C ILE A 70 7.57 2.91 -0.67
N LEU A 71 7.79 1.61 -0.73
CA LEU A 71 6.90 0.60 -1.30
C LEU A 71 6.39 -0.26 -0.15
N ASP A 72 5.09 -0.49 -0.09
CA ASP A 72 4.46 -1.28 0.98
C ASP A 72 3.00 -1.66 0.63
N CYS A 73 2.34 -2.43 1.50
CA CYS A 73 0.89 -2.48 1.51
C CYS A 73 0.31 -1.07 1.71
N LEU A 74 -0.81 -0.77 1.04
CA LEU A 74 -1.44 0.55 1.10
C LEU A 74 -1.70 1.08 2.53
N PRO A 75 -2.23 0.29 3.49
CA PRO A 75 -2.47 0.78 4.85
C PRO A 75 -1.19 1.26 5.56
N THR A 76 -0.06 0.61 5.32
CA THR A 76 1.24 1.00 5.90
C THR A 76 1.67 2.35 5.36
N THR A 77 1.55 2.55 4.05
CA THR A 77 1.89 3.82 3.39
C THR A 77 0.95 4.94 3.82
N LEU A 78 -0.35 4.68 3.99
CA LEU A 78 -1.32 5.68 4.45
C LEU A 78 -1.06 6.11 5.90
N ASN A 79 -0.72 5.17 6.78
CA ASN A 79 -0.28 5.49 8.14
C ASN A 79 0.94 6.42 8.13
N PHE A 80 1.86 6.20 7.18
CA PHE A 80 2.99 7.07 6.99
C PHE A 80 2.58 8.47 6.49
N ILE A 81 1.72 8.55 5.47
CA ILE A 81 1.21 9.83 4.91
C ILE A 81 0.53 10.68 5.97
N ASN A 82 -0.31 10.07 6.80
CA ASN A 82 -1.09 10.78 7.82
C ASN A 82 -0.20 11.56 8.81
N LYS A 83 1.08 11.19 8.94
CA LYS A 83 2.07 11.89 9.76
C LYS A 83 2.57 13.20 9.14
N TYR A 84 2.55 13.34 7.82
CA TYR A 84 3.17 14.47 7.10
C TYR A 84 2.18 15.30 6.28
N PHE A 85 1.06 14.71 5.86
CA PHE A 85 0.03 15.32 5.02
C PHE A 85 -1.35 15.18 5.68
N HIS A 86 -1.57 15.90 6.78
CA HIS A 86 -2.79 15.78 7.60
C HIS A 86 -4.10 16.11 6.86
N ASN A 87 -4.04 16.91 5.80
CA ASN A 87 -5.20 17.30 5.01
C ASN A 87 -5.48 16.33 3.84
N PHE A 88 -4.71 15.25 3.73
CA PHE A 88 -4.92 14.26 2.68
C PHE A 88 -6.17 13.44 2.96
N ASP A 89 -7.10 13.41 2.00
CA ASP A 89 -8.31 12.61 2.07
C ASP A 89 -7.99 11.13 1.81
N ILE A 90 -7.62 10.43 2.89
CA ILE A 90 -7.25 9.00 2.86
C ILE A 90 -8.37 8.17 2.26
N LYS A 91 -9.61 8.39 2.71
CA LYS A 91 -10.75 7.58 2.29
C LYS A 91 -11.01 7.73 0.80
N LYS A 92 -11.01 8.96 0.29
CA LYS A 92 -11.16 9.21 -1.15
C LYS A 92 -10.05 8.55 -1.97
N PHE A 93 -8.82 8.58 -1.46
CA PHE A 93 -7.71 7.90 -2.13
C PHE A 93 -7.92 6.39 -2.17
N GLU A 94 -8.27 5.76 -1.04
CA GLU A 94 -8.58 4.33 -0.96
C GLU A 94 -9.73 3.94 -1.89
N ASP A 95 -10.83 4.70 -1.87
CA ASP A 95 -11.98 4.48 -2.75
C ASP A 95 -11.52 4.52 -4.22
N ASN A 96 -10.77 5.55 -4.62
CA ASN A 96 -10.26 5.65 -5.99
C ASN A 96 -9.33 4.47 -6.35
N CYS A 97 -8.43 4.07 -5.45
CA CYS A 97 -7.59 2.88 -5.64
C CYS A 97 -8.40 1.61 -5.86
N GLU A 98 -9.51 1.46 -5.13
CA GLU A 98 -10.40 0.31 -5.28
C GLU A 98 -11.24 0.39 -6.55
N PHE A 99 -11.58 1.59 -7.04
CA PHE A 99 -12.40 1.77 -8.24
C PHE A 99 -11.64 1.67 -9.56
N VAL A 100 -10.31 1.84 -9.58
CA VAL A 100 -9.48 1.60 -10.77
C VAL A 100 -9.39 0.08 -11.03
N PHE A 101 -10.49 -0.49 -11.52
CA PHE A 101 -10.66 -1.91 -11.84
C PHE A 101 -10.43 -2.24 -13.31
N LYS A 102 -10.39 -1.23 -14.18
CA LYS A 102 -10.19 -1.43 -15.61
C LYS A 102 -8.71 -1.22 -15.91
N ASP A 103 -8.09 -2.22 -16.51
CA ASP A 103 -6.86 -2.09 -17.30
C ASP A 103 -5.51 -2.06 -16.57
N ASN A 104 -5.36 -2.76 -15.43
CA ASN A 104 -4.08 -2.82 -14.69
C ASN A 104 -3.52 -1.42 -14.38
N GLU A 105 -4.41 -0.45 -14.27
CA GLU A 105 -4.05 0.94 -14.11
C GLU A 105 -3.62 1.21 -12.67
N ILE A 106 -2.57 2.01 -12.54
CA ILE A 106 -2.10 2.51 -11.25
C ILE A 106 -2.76 3.86 -11.03
N TYR A 107 -3.48 3.99 -9.92
CA TYR A 107 -3.98 5.27 -9.50
C TYR A 107 -2.88 6.02 -8.75
N CYS A 108 -2.61 7.26 -9.16
CA CYS A 108 -1.63 8.12 -8.52
C CYS A 108 -2.26 9.47 -8.18
N GLN A 109 -1.85 10.04 -7.05
CA GLN A 109 -2.27 11.35 -6.60
C GLN A 109 -1.08 12.13 -6.05
N ASP A 110 -0.98 13.39 -6.46
CA ASP A 110 0.02 14.30 -5.91
C ASP A 110 -0.36 14.72 -4.48
N LEU A 111 0.64 14.74 -3.61
CA LEU A 111 0.59 15.18 -2.23
C LEU A 111 1.29 16.53 -2.16
N ILE A 112 0.50 17.60 -2.18
CA ILE A 112 1.02 18.97 -2.19
C ILE A 112 0.98 19.51 -0.77
N LYS A 113 2.12 20.01 -0.30
CA LYS A 113 2.21 20.81 0.92
C LYS A 113 2.72 22.19 0.54
N SER A 114 1.84 23.18 0.70
CA SER A 114 2.14 24.59 0.45
C SER A 114 2.28 25.32 1.77
N GLY A 115 3.31 26.16 1.87
CA GLY A 115 3.46 27.18 2.91
C GLY A 115 3.92 28.49 2.30
N ASN A 116 4.11 29.53 3.14
CA ASN A 116 4.34 30.90 2.67
C ASN A 116 5.48 31.05 1.64
N ASN A 117 6.50 30.19 1.68
CA ASN A 117 7.69 30.27 0.82
C ASN A 117 8.11 28.93 0.20
N PHE A 118 7.25 27.91 0.19
CA PHE A 118 7.60 26.60 -0.37
C PHE A 118 6.38 25.85 -0.88
N ASN A 119 6.59 25.11 -1.98
CA ASN A 119 5.68 24.08 -2.47
C ASN A 119 6.45 22.76 -2.53
N GLU A 120 6.04 21.82 -1.71
CA GLU A 120 6.55 20.44 -1.70
C GLU A 120 5.56 19.55 -2.43
N SER A 121 6.04 18.76 -3.39
CA SER A 121 5.23 17.79 -4.13
C SER A 121 5.77 16.39 -3.89
N SER A 122 5.03 15.60 -3.13
CA SER A 122 5.21 14.15 -3.05
C SER A 122 4.16 13.48 -3.93
N LYS A 123 4.28 12.17 -4.18
CA LYS A 123 3.31 11.44 -5.01
C LYS A 123 3.05 10.08 -4.39
N ILE A 124 1.78 9.78 -4.13
CA ILE A 124 1.36 8.43 -3.75
C ILE A 124 0.71 7.76 -4.95
N CYS A 125 0.97 6.47 -5.12
CA CYS A 125 0.31 5.59 -6.07
C CYS A 125 -0.15 4.31 -5.38
N CYS A 126 -1.17 3.66 -5.94
CA CYS A 126 -1.69 2.39 -5.50
C CYS A 126 -2.10 1.52 -6.70
N CYS A 127 -2.07 0.21 -6.49
CA CYS A 127 -2.42 -0.76 -7.51
C CYS A 127 -2.93 -2.07 -6.89
N LYS A 128 -3.74 -2.78 -7.67
CA LYS A 128 -4.42 -4.02 -7.26
C LYS A 128 -3.92 -5.23 -8.06
N GLU A 129 -2.60 -5.33 -8.20
CA GLU A 129 -1.95 -6.43 -8.90
C GLU A 129 -0.69 -6.83 -8.15
N SER A 130 -0.41 -8.14 -8.05
CA SER A 130 0.82 -8.62 -7.43
C SER A 130 2.03 -8.07 -8.19
N TYR A 131 3.06 -7.63 -7.47
CA TYR A 131 4.32 -7.08 -8.00
C TYR A 131 4.18 -5.79 -8.80
N CYS A 132 3.02 -5.11 -8.78
CA CYS A 132 2.84 -3.85 -9.51
C CYS A 132 3.78 -2.72 -9.06
N THR A 133 4.34 -2.83 -7.84
CA THR A 133 5.29 -1.90 -7.26
C THR A 133 6.71 -2.04 -7.78
N ARG A 134 7.06 -3.17 -8.41
CA ARG A 134 8.43 -3.52 -8.79
C ARG A 134 9.04 -2.56 -9.80
N LYS A 135 8.21 -1.94 -10.64
CA LYS A 135 8.65 -0.91 -11.60
C LYS A 135 9.24 0.34 -10.93
N TYR A 136 8.97 0.55 -9.65
CA TYR A 136 9.45 1.70 -8.88
C TYR A 136 10.78 1.45 -8.16
N PHE A 137 11.38 0.25 -8.28
CA PHE A 137 12.64 -0.08 -7.60
C PHE A 137 13.82 0.79 -8.07
N ASN A 138 13.81 1.17 -9.34
CA ASN A 138 14.92 1.82 -10.03
C ASN A 138 14.60 3.26 -10.44
N LEU A 139 13.65 3.93 -9.75
CA LEU A 139 13.50 5.38 -9.87
C LEU A 139 14.56 6.07 -9.01
N ASP A 140 15.81 5.98 -9.45
CA ASP A 140 16.91 6.89 -9.10
C ASP A 140 17.15 7.84 -10.27
#